data_AF-A0AA88LTT3-F1
#
_entry.id   AF-A0AA88LTT3-F1
#
_cell.length_a   1.000
_cell.length_b   1.000
_cell.length_c   1.000
_cell.angle_alpha   90.00
_cell.angle_beta   90.00
_cell.angle_gamma   90.00
#
_symmetry.space_group_name_H-M   'P 1'
#
loop_
_entity.id
_entity.type
_entity.pdbx_description
1 polymer ?
#
loop_
_entity_poly.entity_id
_entity_poly.type
_entity_poly.pdbx_seq_one_letter_code
_entity_poly.pdbx_strand_id
1 'polypeptide(L)'
;MSTTASTESSQEEILVTSEAALKELTQDFLPGYTEQIHGSTLIGLEAIMSDLNADAFNQSLEDKDKLKMLGRMAIVMAAQLKRTHHLLEHAYERCDVRKQQLQQLQGENKLLEHHSELSKKAMADSAKEKEELEKTNYTLKQSLLHCKRELAMTRNQHDKALTSLCRTTEEIEDLKTKNKILNRYLADDQQIIQQLQEQKQRVLINIRRELDYSFEKEGRRHASHDSSYQEIRKEDSSSREIKKEFSPALLPHIPPESLRGQHTSRSVSPVATNAVPSAFPVHHPSQRPSDKDLNRIAHNIERFQPSPGGSYDTTGYLKDISFYLQRYPQATTTDKIYLIKITSSREVSNFIERQPRAVRDDYELLCQALEQEYSDPVSQTGLDAAMNVKQGCHECPQVYYRRLLRAYLAPKMNHGWRKT
;
A
#
# COMPACT_ATOMS: atom_id res chain seq x y z
N MET A 1 5.27 52.58 -30.09
CA MET A 1 4.54 53.84 -29.80
C MET A 1 5.33 55.05 -30.30
N SER A 2 5.92 54.98 -31.51
CA SER A 2 6.86 56.01 -32.00
C SER A 2 6.41 56.67 -33.31
N THR A 3 5.37 56.15 -33.95
CA THR A 3 4.83 56.65 -35.22
C THR A 3 3.90 57.85 -35.04
N THR A 4 3.11 57.91 -33.97
CA THR A 4 2.09 58.96 -33.76
C THR A 4 2.68 60.38 -33.70
N ALA A 5 3.85 60.55 -33.09
CA ALA A 5 4.48 61.85 -32.92
C ALA A 5 4.95 62.50 -34.24
N SER A 6 5.36 61.71 -35.24
CA SER A 6 5.73 62.25 -36.56
C SER A 6 4.52 62.62 -37.41
N THR A 7 3.40 61.93 -37.23
CA THR A 7 2.15 62.20 -37.96
C THR A 7 1.52 63.52 -37.53
N GLU A 8 1.49 63.81 -36.22
CA GLU A 8 0.94 65.06 -35.66
C GLU A 8 1.72 66.29 -36.18
N SER A 9 3.05 66.27 -36.08
CA SER A 9 3.91 67.36 -36.59
C SER A 9 3.73 67.62 -38.09
N SER A 10 3.45 66.58 -38.89
CA SER A 10 3.25 66.72 -40.34
C SER A 10 1.86 67.26 -40.69
N GLN A 11 0.85 66.99 -39.87
CA GLN A 11 -0.51 67.51 -40.06
C GLN A 11 -0.61 69.00 -39.66
N GLU A 12 0.11 69.40 -38.62
CA GLU A 12 0.17 70.79 -38.15
C GLU A 12 0.83 71.72 -39.17
N GLU A 13 1.93 71.29 -39.81
CA GLU A 13 2.60 72.05 -40.89
C GLU A 13 1.69 72.24 -42.12
N ILE A 14 0.91 71.21 -42.48
CA ILE A 14 -0.07 71.26 -43.59
C ILE A 14 -1.26 72.18 -43.23
N LEU A 15 -1.73 72.15 -41.98
CA LEU A 15 -2.77 73.07 -41.49
C LEU A 15 -2.31 74.53 -41.62
N VAL A 16 -1.12 74.86 -41.11
CA VAL A 16 -0.59 76.23 -41.11
C VAL A 16 -0.38 76.76 -42.54
N THR A 17 0.15 75.94 -43.45
CA THR A 17 0.34 76.37 -44.86
C THR A 17 -0.97 76.52 -45.63
N SER A 18 -1.97 75.68 -45.37
CA SER A 18 -3.29 75.80 -46.01
C SER A 18 -4.12 76.96 -45.45
N GLU A 19 -4.14 77.17 -44.12
CA GLU A 19 -4.84 78.30 -43.49
C GLU A 19 -4.27 79.66 -43.95
N ALA A 20 -2.94 79.78 -44.10
CA ALA A 20 -2.30 80.99 -44.63
C ALA A 20 -2.68 81.25 -46.11
N ALA A 21 -2.58 80.23 -46.97
CA ALA A 21 -2.94 80.34 -48.39
C ALA A 21 -4.43 80.66 -48.59
N LEU A 22 -5.31 80.14 -47.74
CA LEU A 22 -6.74 80.41 -47.76
C LEU A 22 -7.07 81.83 -47.33
N LYS A 23 -6.51 82.33 -46.22
CA LYS A 23 -6.70 83.72 -45.78
C LYS A 23 -6.31 84.71 -46.87
N GLU A 24 -5.17 84.49 -47.52
CA GLU A 24 -4.75 85.32 -48.66
C GLU A 24 -5.69 85.21 -49.88
N LEU A 25 -6.17 84.01 -50.22
CA LEU A 25 -7.12 83.81 -51.32
C LEU A 25 -8.44 84.55 -51.06
N THR A 26 -9.00 84.42 -49.85
CA THR A 26 -10.30 85.01 -49.51
C THR A 26 -10.22 86.51 -49.30
N GLN A 27 -9.16 87.00 -48.65
CA GLN A 27 -8.97 88.43 -48.41
C GLN A 27 -8.87 89.25 -49.71
N ASP A 28 -8.26 88.69 -50.76
CA ASP A 28 -8.07 89.41 -52.03
C ASP A 28 -9.21 89.22 -53.05
N PHE A 29 -9.96 88.10 -53.02
CA PHE A 29 -10.95 87.76 -54.07
C PHE A 29 -12.35 87.34 -53.58
N LEU A 30 -12.46 86.75 -52.38
CA LEU A 30 -13.67 86.13 -51.86
C LEU A 30 -13.87 86.46 -50.36
N PRO A 31 -14.03 87.75 -49.99
CA PRO A 31 -13.85 88.22 -48.62
C PRO A 31 -14.84 87.62 -47.61
N GLY A 32 -16.04 87.21 -48.04
CA GLY A 32 -17.06 86.60 -47.19
C GLY A 32 -16.66 85.27 -46.52
N TYR A 33 -15.63 84.60 -47.03
CA TYR A 33 -15.09 83.38 -46.43
C TYR A 33 -13.97 83.64 -45.40
N THR A 34 -13.43 84.87 -45.33
CA THR A 34 -12.27 85.20 -44.47
C THR A 34 -12.58 85.05 -42.99
N GLU A 35 -13.80 85.41 -42.56
CA GLU A 35 -14.24 85.21 -41.16
C GLU A 35 -14.48 83.73 -40.83
N GLN A 36 -14.86 82.91 -41.81
CA GLN A 36 -15.11 81.47 -41.62
C GLN A 36 -13.82 80.66 -41.47
N ILE A 37 -12.72 81.11 -42.09
CA ILE A 37 -11.41 80.46 -41.99
C ILE A 37 -10.79 80.62 -40.60
N HIS A 38 -11.05 81.74 -39.91
CA HIS A 38 -10.41 82.04 -38.62
C HIS A 38 -10.95 81.16 -37.49
N GLY A 39 -10.09 80.30 -36.92
CA GLY A 39 -10.47 79.39 -35.83
C GLY A 39 -11.28 78.16 -36.29
N SER A 40 -11.43 77.94 -37.61
CA SER A 40 -12.05 76.72 -38.12
C SER A 40 -11.21 75.49 -37.81
N THR A 41 -11.87 74.39 -37.46
CA THR A 41 -11.20 73.09 -37.32
C THR A 41 -10.71 72.58 -38.67
N LEU A 42 -9.73 71.67 -38.65
CA LEU A 42 -9.17 71.02 -39.84
C LEU A 42 -10.23 70.43 -40.80
N ILE A 43 -11.39 70.02 -40.28
CA ILE A 43 -12.55 69.53 -41.08
C ILE A 43 -13.40 70.70 -41.60
N GLY A 44 -13.61 71.76 -40.82
CA GLY A 44 -14.33 72.97 -41.27
C GLY A 44 -13.60 73.68 -42.40
N LEU A 45 -12.28 73.81 -42.30
CA LEU A 45 -11.39 74.29 -43.37
C LEU A 45 -11.54 73.47 -44.67
N GLU A 46 -11.86 72.18 -44.59
CA GLU A 46 -12.01 71.30 -45.76
C GLU A 46 -13.31 71.53 -46.52
N ALA A 47 -14.42 71.78 -45.81
CA ALA A 47 -15.66 72.25 -46.42
C ALA A 47 -15.46 73.61 -47.08
N ILE A 48 -14.87 74.57 -46.35
CA ILE A 48 -14.59 75.93 -46.85
C ILE A 48 -13.68 75.89 -48.09
N MET A 49 -12.63 75.05 -48.12
CA MET A 49 -11.80 74.86 -49.32
C MET A 49 -12.59 74.32 -50.52
N SER A 50 -13.54 73.42 -50.28
CA SER A 50 -14.35 72.81 -51.35
C SER A 50 -15.36 73.80 -51.92
N ASP A 51 -16.00 74.60 -51.06
CA ASP A 51 -16.95 75.64 -51.45
C ASP A 51 -16.24 76.81 -52.16
N LEU A 52 -15.09 77.26 -51.64
CA LEU A 52 -14.23 78.25 -52.30
C LEU A 52 -13.77 77.82 -53.69
N ASN A 53 -13.40 76.56 -53.86
CA ASN A 53 -13.03 76.04 -55.18
C ASN A 53 -14.21 76.10 -56.16
N ALA A 54 -15.44 75.82 -55.70
CA ALA A 54 -16.63 75.91 -56.54
C ALA A 54 -16.98 77.36 -56.92
N ASP A 55 -16.91 78.30 -55.96
CA ASP A 55 -17.25 79.71 -56.18
C ASP A 55 -16.20 80.46 -57.03
N ALA A 56 -14.91 80.16 -56.85
CA ALA A 56 -13.82 80.79 -57.59
C ALA A 56 -13.92 80.55 -59.11
N PHE A 57 -14.41 79.39 -59.55
CA PHE A 57 -14.64 79.13 -60.99
C PHE A 57 -15.83 79.91 -61.58
N ASN A 58 -16.71 80.48 -60.75
CA ASN A 58 -17.90 81.22 -61.19
C ASN A 58 -17.70 82.75 -61.20
N GLN A 59 -16.56 83.28 -60.71
CA GLN A 59 -16.29 84.73 -60.68
C GLN A 59 -15.73 85.27 -62.01
N SER A 60 -16.29 86.40 -62.47
CA SER A 60 -15.81 87.15 -63.63
C SER A 60 -14.70 88.14 -63.25
N LEU A 61 -13.44 87.69 -63.22
CA LEU A 61 -12.26 88.50 -62.90
C LEU A 61 -11.46 88.95 -64.14
N GLU A 62 -10.62 89.97 -64.01
CA GLU A 62 -9.61 90.33 -65.04
C GLU A 62 -8.50 89.28 -65.13
N ASP A 63 -7.88 89.10 -66.30
CA ASP A 63 -6.98 87.97 -66.58
C ASP A 63 -5.75 87.90 -65.66
N LYS A 64 -5.25 89.05 -65.19
CA LYS A 64 -4.13 89.12 -64.24
C LYS A 64 -4.51 88.56 -62.86
N ASP A 65 -5.75 88.79 -62.44
CA ASP A 65 -6.26 88.37 -61.14
C ASP A 65 -6.83 86.94 -61.20
N LYS A 66 -7.40 86.52 -62.34
CA LYS A 66 -7.61 85.09 -62.64
C LYS A 66 -6.33 84.27 -62.44
N LEU A 67 -5.19 84.74 -62.95
CA LEU A 67 -3.92 84.01 -62.86
C LEU A 67 -3.42 83.88 -61.40
N LYS A 68 -3.57 84.94 -60.58
CA LYS A 68 -3.24 84.89 -59.14
C LYS A 68 -4.17 83.94 -58.38
N MET A 69 -5.47 84.03 -58.63
CA MET A 69 -6.48 83.17 -58.02
C MET A 69 -6.19 81.70 -58.34
N LEU A 70 -5.94 81.38 -59.61
CA LEU A 70 -5.58 80.04 -60.07
C LEU A 70 -4.28 79.51 -59.43
N GLY A 71 -3.27 80.38 -59.28
CA GLY A 71 -2.02 80.05 -58.58
C GLY A 71 -2.22 79.73 -57.10
N ARG A 72 -3.06 80.49 -56.39
CA ARG A 72 -3.40 80.23 -54.98
C ARG A 72 -4.31 79.00 -54.82
N MET A 73 -5.28 78.79 -55.70
CA MET A 73 -6.09 77.56 -55.75
C MET A 73 -5.21 76.32 -55.96
N ALA A 74 -4.16 76.40 -56.79
CA ALA A 74 -3.23 75.30 -56.97
C ALA A 74 -2.47 74.94 -55.67
N ILE A 75 -2.11 75.92 -54.84
CA ILE A 75 -1.50 75.69 -53.52
C ILE A 75 -2.49 75.01 -52.57
N VAL A 76 -3.74 75.49 -52.53
CA VAL A 76 -4.82 74.90 -51.72
C VAL A 76 -5.08 73.44 -52.12
N MET A 77 -5.25 73.17 -53.42
CA MET A 77 -5.45 71.81 -53.94
C MET A 77 -4.24 70.89 -53.67
N ALA A 78 -3.01 71.40 -53.75
CA ALA A 78 -1.81 70.63 -53.40
C ALA A 78 -1.77 70.25 -51.91
N ALA A 79 -2.17 71.16 -51.01
CA ALA A 79 -2.29 70.87 -49.58
C ALA A 79 -3.39 69.84 -49.28
N GLN A 80 -4.56 69.95 -49.93
CA GLN A 80 -5.64 68.94 -49.84
C GLN A 80 -5.16 67.57 -50.33
N LEU A 81 -4.42 67.51 -51.44
CA LEU A 81 -3.87 66.26 -51.99
C LEU A 81 -2.86 65.62 -51.03
N LYS A 82 -1.90 66.39 -50.49
CA LYS A 82 -0.92 65.89 -49.51
C LYS A 82 -1.60 65.34 -48.24
N ARG A 83 -2.64 66.02 -47.76
CA ARG A 83 -3.42 65.61 -46.58
C ARG A 83 -4.23 64.34 -46.83
N THR A 84 -4.97 64.26 -47.94
CA THR A 84 -5.74 63.06 -48.30
C THR A 84 -4.84 61.84 -48.51
N HIS A 85 -3.64 62.03 -49.06
CA HIS A 85 -2.61 61.00 -49.15
C HIS A 85 -2.19 60.47 -47.76
N HIS A 86 -1.82 61.34 -46.81
CA HIS A 86 -1.47 60.92 -45.44
C HIS A 86 -2.64 60.26 -44.69
N LEU A 87 -3.89 60.69 -44.92
CA LEU A 87 -5.06 60.05 -44.34
C LEU A 87 -5.28 58.63 -44.90
N LEU A 88 -5.03 58.43 -46.20
CA LEU A 88 -5.10 57.13 -46.86
C LEU A 88 -3.99 56.19 -46.36
N GLU A 89 -2.77 56.71 -46.23
CA GLU A 89 -1.59 55.99 -45.70
C GLU A 89 -1.84 55.51 -44.26
N HIS A 90 -2.27 56.40 -43.36
CA HIS A 90 -2.65 56.04 -41.99
C HIS A 90 -3.91 55.14 -41.89
N ALA A 91 -4.79 55.16 -42.89
CA ALA A 91 -5.88 54.18 -42.98
C ALA A 91 -5.36 52.79 -43.39
N TYR A 92 -4.39 52.74 -44.31
CA TYR A 92 -3.75 51.51 -44.76
C TYR A 92 -2.98 50.82 -43.62
N GLU A 93 -2.14 51.56 -42.89
CA GLU A 93 -1.42 51.05 -41.72
C GLU A 93 -2.36 50.45 -40.67
N ARG A 94 -3.48 51.13 -40.35
CA ARG A 94 -4.49 50.62 -39.41
C ARG A 94 -5.21 49.38 -39.91
N CYS A 95 -5.40 49.23 -41.23
CA CYS A 95 -5.94 48.02 -41.83
C CYS A 95 -4.95 46.84 -41.71
N ASP A 96 -3.66 47.06 -41.96
CA ASP A 96 -2.64 46.01 -41.81
C ASP A 96 -2.44 45.58 -40.35
N VAL A 97 -2.44 46.51 -39.39
CA VAL A 97 -2.41 46.16 -37.95
C VAL A 97 -3.63 45.32 -37.56
N ARG A 98 -4.84 45.69 -38.01
CA ARG A 98 -6.06 44.89 -37.75
C ARG A 98 -6.01 43.51 -38.41
N LYS A 99 -5.45 43.41 -39.63
CA LYS A 99 -5.26 42.14 -40.35
C LYS A 99 -4.30 41.21 -39.60
N GLN A 100 -3.20 41.72 -39.06
CA GLN A 100 -2.28 40.97 -38.21
C GLN A 100 -2.96 40.50 -36.91
N GLN A 101 -3.72 41.38 -36.24
CA GLN A 101 -4.50 41.03 -35.04
C GLN A 101 -5.53 39.91 -35.32
N LEU A 102 -6.25 39.98 -36.45
CA LEU A 102 -7.19 38.93 -36.85
C LEU A 102 -6.49 37.59 -37.12
N GLN A 103 -5.30 37.59 -37.74
CA GLN A 103 -4.51 36.38 -37.94
C GLN A 103 -4.03 35.78 -36.62
N GLN A 104 -3.60 36.62 -35.66
CA GLN A 104 -3.23 36.17 -34.31
C GLN A 104 -4.42 35.52 -33.59
N LEU A 105 -5.57 36.21 -33.52
CA LEU A 105 -6.79 35.69 -32.90
C LEU A 105 -7.29 34.39 -33.56
N GLN A 106 -7.11 34.25 -34.88
CA GLN A 106 -7.43 33.01 -35.59
C GLN A 106 -6.48 31.85 -35.21
N GLY A 107 -5.20 32.15 -34.92
CA GLY A 107 -4.26 31.17 -34.37
C GLY A 107 -4.60 30.77 -32.93
N GLU A 108 -4.92 31.73 -32.08
CA GLU A 108 -5.31 31.51 -30.68
C GLU A 108 -6.60 30.66 -30.58
N ASN A 109 -7.62 30.96 -31.40
CA ASN A 109 -8.85 30.16 -31.45
C ASN A 109 -8.59 28.70 -31.83
N LYS A 110 -7.73 28.43 -32.84
CA LYS A 110 -7.36 27.04 -33.22
C LYS A 110 -6.65 26.29 -32.10
N LEU A 111 -5.78 26.97 -31.34
CA LEU A 111 -5.09 26.38 -30.18
C LEU A 111 -6.09 26.07 -29.05
N LEU A 112 -7.09 26.92 -28.86
CA LEU A 112 -8.12 26.79 -27.83
C LEU A 112 -9.13 25.68 -28.19
N GLU A 113 -9.49 25.52 -29.47
CA GLU A 113 -10.25 24.37 -29.98
C GLU A 113 -9.51 23.05 -29.72
N HIS A 114 -8.21 22.98 -30.06
CA HIS A 114 -7.39 21.80 -29.80
C HIS A 114 -7.28 21.47 -28.30
N HIS A 115 -7.14 22.47 -27.43
CA HIS A 115 -7.19 22.27 -25.97
C HIS A 115 -8.56 21.77 -25.49
N SER A 116 -9.66 22.28 -26.07
CA SER A 116 -11.02 21.80 -25.78
C SER A 116 -11.18 20.32 -26.16
N GLU A 117 -10.66 19.89 -27.31
CA GLU A 117 -10.69 18.49 -27.73
C GLU A 117 -9.83 17.57 -26.85
N LEU A 118 -8.61 17.98 -26.49
CA LEU A 118 -7.76 17.22 -25.57
C LEU A 118 -8.42 17.07 -24.20
N SER A 119 -9.01 18.14 -23.67
CA SER A 119 -9.76 18.12 -22.42
C SER A 119 -10.96 17.16 -22.47
N LYS A 120 -11.74 17.18 -23.57
CA LYS A 120 -12.85 16.23 -23.78
C LYS A 120 -12.37 14.76 -23.83
N LYS A 121 -11.23 14.48 -24.48
CA LYS A 121 -10.63 13.13 -24.51
C LYS A 121 -10.20 12.68 -23.12
N ALA A 122 -9.46 13.51 -22.38
CA ALA A 122 -9.03 13.21 -21.02
C ALA A 122 -10.21 12.97 -20.06
N MET A 123 -11.29 13.76 -20.18
CA MET A 123 -12.54 13.55 -19.42
C MET A 123 -13.21 12.22 -19.77
N ALA A 124 -13.23 11.82 -21.04
CA ALA A 124 -13.82 10.55 -21.47
C ALA A 124 -13.00 9.34 -20.99
N ASP A 125 -11.67 9.44 -20.99
CA ASP A 125 -10.81 8.35 -20.50
C ASP A 125 -10.85 8.22 -18.97
N SER A 126 -10.86 9.34 -18.23
CA SER A 126 -11.08 9.33 -16.77
C SER A 126 -12.47 8.76 -16.39
N ALA A 127 -13.50 9.00 -17.20
CA ALA A 127 -14.82 8.41 -16.98
C ALA A 127 -14.82 6.87 -17.13
N LYS A 128 -14.07 6.32 -18.10
CA LYS A 128 -13.90 4.86 -18.26
C LYS A 128 -13.13 4.25 -17.09
N GLU A 129 -12.01 4.86 -16.70
CA GLU A 129 -11.20 4.42 -15.56
C GLU A 129 -12.06 4.38 -14.28
N LYS A 130 -12.89 5.41 -14.07
CA LYS A 130 -13.84 5.44 -12.96
C LYS A 130 -14.85 4.28 -13.02
N GLU A 131 -15.40 3.95 -14.18
CA GLU A 131 -16.34 2.84 -14.35
C GLU A 131 -15.67 1.48 -14.07
N GLU A 132 -14.41 1.30 -14.47
CA GLU A 132 -13.62 0.10 -14.16
C GLU A 132 -13.29 -0.01 -12.67
N LEU A 133 -12.95 1.10 -12.02
CA LEU A 133 -12.76 1.19 -10.57
C LEU A 133 -14.05 0.87 -9.80
N GLU A 134 -15.22 1.33 -10.27
CA GLU A 134 -16.52 1.00 -9.67
C GLU A 134 -16.84 -0.51 -9.80
N LYS A 135 -16.56 -1.12 -10.96
CA LYS A 135 -16.72 -2.57 -11.19
C LYS A 135 -15.80 -3.41 -10.31
N THR A 136 -14.52 -3.06 -10.21
CA THR A 136 -13.56 -3.78 -9.35
C THR A 136 -13.90 -3.63 -7.87
N ASN A 137 -14.32 -2.43 -7.44
CA ASN A 137 -14.76 -2.17 -6.07
C ASN A 137 -16.02 -2.98 -5.70
N TYR A 138 -16.97 -3.14 -6.63
CA TYR A 138 -18.13 -4.02 -6.45
C TYR A 138 -17.72 -5.48 -6.25
N THR A 139 -16.83 -6.00 -7.10
CA THR A 139 -16.33 -7.38 -6.99
C THR A 139 -15.60 -7.62 -5.66
N LEU A 140 -14.75 -6.68 -5.23
CA LEU A 140 -14.05 -6.75 -3.94
C LEU A 140 -15.01 -6.72 -2.74
N LYS A 141 -16.11 -5.95 -2.82
CA LYS A 141 -17.17 -5.96 -1.79
C LYS A 141 -17.86 -7.33 -1.70
N GLN A 142 -18.11 -7.99 -2.82
CA GLN A 142 -18.71 -9.33 -2.83
C GLN A 142 -17.77 -10.39 -2.28
N SER A 143 -16.49 -10.39 -2.66
CA SER A 143 -15.50 -11.34 -2.11
C SER A 143 -15.28 -11.13 -0.60
N LEU A 144 -15.23 -9.87 -0.14
CA LEU A 144 -15.13 -9.55 1.29
C LEU A 144 -16.38 -10.00 2.08
N LEU A 145 -17.57 -9.89 1.48
CA LEU A 145 -18.81 -10.40 2.09
C LEU A 145 -18.82 -11.93 2.16
N HIS A 146 -18.30 -12.62 1.13
CA HIS A 146 -18.14 -14.08 1.13
C HIS A 146 -17.16 -14.54 2.22
N CYS A 147 -15.95 -13.97 2.26
CA CYS A 147 -14.93 -14.32 3.23
C CYS A 147 -15.38 -14.05 4.69
N LYS A 148 -16.16 -12.97 4.93
CA LYS A 148 -16.81 -12.74 6.24
C LYS A 148 -17.79 -13.84 6.65
N ARG A 149 -18.53 -14.44 5.71
CA ARG A 149 -19.43 -15.58 5.99
C ARG A 149 -18.62 -16.84 6.33
N GLU A 150 -17.54 -17.10 5.58
CA GLU A 150 -16.65 -18.24 5.85
C GLU A 150 -16.01 -18.14 7.25
N LEU A 151 -15.45 -16.98 7.60
CA LEU A 151 -14.91 -16.73 8.94
C LEU A 151 -15.96 -16.95 10.05
N ALA A 152 -17.21 -16.53 9.84
CA ALA A 152 -18.29 -16.77 10.80
C ALA A 152 -18.65 -18.26 10.93
N MET A 153 -18.64 -19.02 9.83
CA MET A 153 -18.85 -20.48 9.86
C MET A 153 -17.70 -21.20 10.58
N THR A 154 -16.44 -20.88 10.25
CA THR A 154 -15.26 -21.47 10.89
C THR A 154 -15.22 -21.16 12.39
N ARG A 155 -15.59 -19.94 12.79
CA ARG A 155 -15.70 -19.56 14.22
C ARG A 155 -16.77 -20.40 14.94
N ASN A 156 -17.95 -20.58 14.35
CA ASN A 156 -19.01 -21.40 14.92
C ASN A 156 -18.57 -22.88 15.06
N GLN A 157 -17.82 -23.42 14.10
CA GLN A 157 -17.23 -24.76 14.18
C GLN A 157 -16.18 -24.85 15.31
N HIS A 158 -15.31 -23.85 15.44
CA HIS A 158 -14.33 -23.76 16.52
C HIS A 158 -15.02 -23.73 17.89
N ASP A 159 -16.04 -22.89 18.07
CA ASP A 159 -16.74 -22.74 19.35
C ASP A 159 -17.49 -24.04 19.76
N LYS A 160 -18.01 -24.79 18.77
CA LYS A 160 -18.55 -26.15 18.97
C LYS A 160 -17.48 -27.15 19.39
N ALA A 161 -16.31 -27.15 18.72
CA ALA A 161 -15.20 -28.03 19.06
C ALA A 161 -14.68 -27.74 20.47
N LEU A 162 -14.55 -26.47 20.84
CA LEU A 162 -14.13 -26.02 22.17
C LEU A 162 -15.15 -26.44 23.25
N THR A 163 -16.45 -26.30 22.97
CA THR A 163 -17.52 -26.80 23.87
C THR A 163 -17.44 -28.32 24.07
N SER A 164 -17.15 -29.07 23.01
CA SER A 164 -16.96 -30.53 23.11
C SER A 164 -15.70 -30.88 23.91
N LEU A 165 -14.61 -30.14 23.73
CA LEU A 165 -13.36 -30.32 24.47
C LEU A 165 -13.59 -30.13 25.97
N CYS A 166 -14.25 -29.04 26.38
CA CYS A 166 -14.55 -28.77 27.80
C CYS A 166 -15.29 -29.94 28.47
N ARG A 167 -16.32 -30.50 27.82
CA ARG A 167 -17.04 -31.68 28.33
C ARG A 167 -16.13 -32.89 28.49
N THR A 168 -15.31 -33.20 27.49
CA THR A 168 -14.36 -34.32 27.60
C THR A 168 -13.30 -34.10 28.69
N THR A 169 -12.88 -32.85 28.96
CA THR A 169 -11.95 -32.56 30.06
C THR A 169 -12.62 -32.70 31.44
N GLU A 170 -13.90 -32.33 31.56
CA GLU A 170 -14.69 -32.57 32.77
C GLU A 170 -14.84 -34.08 33.02
N GLU A 171 -15.24 -34.86 32.01
CA GLU A 171 -15.34 -36.33 32.07
C GLU A 171 -14.01 -36.99 32.48
N ILE A 172 -12.87 -36.50 31.98
CA ILE A 172 -11.54 -37.01 32.34
C ILE A 172 -11.20 -36.74 33.81
N GLU A 173 -11.46 -35.55 34.35
CA GLU A 173 -11.24 -35.29 35.78
C GLU A 173 -12.20 -36.11 36.67
N ASP A 174 -13.44 -36.32 36.21
CA ASP A 174 -14.42 -37.19 36.87
C ASP A 174 -13.95 -38.66 36.92
N LEU A 175 -13.42 -39.18 35.81
CA LEU A 175 -12.82 -40.52 35.77
C LEU A 175 -11.55 -40.61 36.62
N LYS A 176 -10.73 -39.55 36.65
CA LYS A 176 -9.51 -39.46 37.45
C LYS A 176 -9.80 -39.40 38.96
N THR A 177 -10.89 -38.75 39.40
CA THR A 177 -11.33 -38.82 40.82
C THR A 177 -11.87 -40.20 41.18
N LYS A 178 -12.69 -40.82 40.33
CA LYS A 178 -13.15 -42.21 40.50
C LYS A 178 -11.97 -43.20 40.58
N ASN A 179 -10.97 -43.05 39.70
CA ASN A 179 -9.78 -43.90 39.69
C ASN A 179 -8.94 -43.71 40.97
N LYS A 180 -8.76 -42.48 41.47
CA LYS A 180 -8.13 -42.21 42.78
C LYS A 180 -8.85 -42.92 43.94
N ILE A 181 -10.18 -43.01 43.92
CA ILE A 181 -10.96 -43.71 44.95
C ILE A 181 -10.73 -45.22 44.85
N LEU A 182 -10.84 -45.79 43.64
CA LEU A 182 -10.59 -47.22 43.41
C LEU A 182 -9.17 -47.66 43.82
N ASN A 183 -8.16 -46.83 43.56
CA ASN A 183 -6.79 -47.10 43.99
C ASN A 183 -6.61 -47.08 45.52
N ARG A 184 -7.45 -46.37 46.27
CA ARG A 184 -7.45 -46.44 47.75
C ARG A 184 -8.01 -47.77 48.22
N TYR A 185 -9.19 -48.16 47.74
CA TYR A 185 -9.79 -49.47 48.08
C TYR A 185 -8.84 -50.63 47.73
N LEU A 186 -8.16 -50.56 46.58
CA LEU A 186 -7.19 -51.58 46.19
C LEU A 186 -5.95 -51.62 47.11
N ALA A 187 -5.53 -50.48 47.68
CA ALA A 187 -4.48 -50.43 48.69
C ALA A 187 -4.95 -50.95 50.06
N ASP A 188 -6.19 -50.62 50.46
CA ASP A 188 -6.81 -51.12 51.69
C ASP A 188 -6.97 -52.66 51.64
N ASP A 189 -7.46 -53.19 50.51
CA ASP A 189 -7.57 -54.64 50.25
C ASP A 189 -6.20 -55.33 50.28
N GLN A 190 -5.16 -54.72 49.68
CA GLN A 190 -3.79 -55.22 49.75
C GLN A 190 -3.28 -55.29 51.20
N GLN A 191 -3.57 -54.28 52.02
CA GLN A 191 -3.21 -54.26 53.44
C GLN A 191 -3.93 -55.38 54.22
N ILE A 192 -5.22 -55.60 53.96
CA ILE A 192 -6.00 -56.69 54.58
C ILE A 192 -5.42 -58.07 54.18
N ILE A 193 -5.11 -58.27 52.90
CA ILE A 193 -4.48 -59.50 52.40
C ILE A 193 -3.14 -59.74 53.11
N GLN A 194 -2.31 -58.71 53.29
CA GLN A 194 -1.04 -58.81 54.00
C GLN A 194 -1.24 -59.20 55.48
N GLN A 195 -2.19 -58.57 56.19
CA GLN A 195 -2.52 -58.94 57.58
C GLN A 195 -2.99 -60.39 57.72
N LEU A 196 -3.84 -60.86 56.79
CA LEU A 196 -4.30 -62.25 56.77
C LEU A 196 -3.16 -63.24 56.47
N GLN A 197 -2.22 -62.87 55.59
CA GLN A 197 -1.01 -63.66 55.35
C GLN A 197 -0.12 -63.74 56.59
N GLU A 198 0.09 -62.64 57.31
CA GLU A 198 0.82 -62.65 58.58
C GLU A 198 0.12 -63.50 59.64
N GLN A 199 -1.20 -63.35 59.80
CA GLN A 199 -1.98 -64.15 60.76
C GLN A 199 -1.88 -65.65 60.44
N LYS A 200 -2.00 -66.02 59.15
CA LYS A 200 -1.78 -67.40 58.68
C LYS A 200 -0.40 -67.91 59.09
N GLN A 201 0.66 -67.13 58.92
CA GLN A 201 2.01 -67.55 59.30
C GLN A 201 2.18 -67.68 60.83
N ARG A 202 1.59 -66.77 61.63
CA ARG A 202 1.60 -66.89 63.10
C ARG A 202 0.91 -68.17 63.56
N VAL A 203 -0.24 -68.51 62.97
CA VAL A 203 -0.97 -69.76 63.26
C VAL A 203 -0.16 -70.99 62.84
N LEU A 204 0.46 -70.99 61.66
CA LEU A 204 1.33 -72.09 61.20
C LEU A 204 2.55 -72.29 62.13
N ILE A 205 3.16 -71.21 62.61
CA ILE A 205 4.28 -71.28 63.58
C ILE A 205 3.80 -71.86 64.93
N ASN A 206 2.63 -71.46 65.41
CA ASN A 206 2.07 -71.97 66.67
C ASN A 206 1.70 -73.46 66.56
N ILE A 207 1.00 -73.87 65.49
CA ILE A 207 0.69 -75.28 65.22
C ILE A 207 1.98 -76.11 65.14
N ARG A 208 3.02 -75.61 64.48
CA ARG A 208 4.30 -76.31 64.40
C ARG A 208 4.95 -76.48 65.78
N ARG A 209 4.97 -75.43 66.61
CA ARG A 209 5.46 -75.51 68.00
C ARG A 209 4.64 -76.48 68.88
N GLU A 210 3.31 -76.52 68.71
CA GLU A 210 2.44 -77.45 69.44
C GLU A 210 2.65 -78.90 69.00
N LEU A 211 2.87 -79.13 67.70
CA LEU A 211 3.28 -80.43 67.17
C LEU A 211 4.64 -80.84 67.72
N ASP A 212 5.65 -79.98 67.63
CA ASP A 212 7.01 -80.24 68.15
C ASP A 212 6.96 -80.56 69.67
N TYR A 213 6.22 -79.77 70.46
CA TYR A 213 6.00 -80.03 71.89
C TYR A 213 5.25 -81.35 72.16
N SER A 214 4.28 -81.70 71.31
CA SER A 214 3.55 -82.97 71.43
C SER A 214 4.46 -84.16 71.09
N PHE A 215 5.29 -84.07 70.06
CA PHE A 215 6.29 -85.07 69.73
C PHE A 215 7.35 -85.21 70.83
N GLU A 216 7.81 -84.12 71.45
CA GLU A 216 8.68 -84.19 72.64
C GLU A 216 7.99 -84.88 73.82
N LYS A 217 6.70 -84.61 74.05
CA LYS A 217 5.93 -85.21 75.15
C LYS A 217 5.67 -86.71 74.92
N GLU A 218 5.45 -87.14 73.68
CA GLU A 218 5.33 -88.55 73.31
C GLU A 218 6.70 -89.25 73.39
N GLY A 219 7.75 -88.59 72.91
CA GLY A 219 9.15 -89.06 73.04
C GLY A 219 9.55 -89.28 74.50
N ARG A 220 9.16 -88.40 75.42
CA ARG A 220 9.38 -88.59 76.87
C ARG A 220 8.52 -89.71 77.48
N ARG A 221 7.36 -90.04 76.91
CA ARG A 221 6.57 -91.21 77.32
C ARG A 221 7.20 -92.52 76.85
N HIS A 222 7.90 -92.52 75.72
CA HIS A 222 8.63 -93.69 75.21
C HIS A 222 10.06 -93.82 75.77
N ALA A 223 10.70 -92.73 76.21
CA ALA A 223 12.04 -92.74 76.82
C ALA A 223 12.12 -93.46 78.20
N SER A 224 10.98 -93.83 78.80
CA SER A 224 10.92 -94.70 79.99
C SER A 224 10.58 -96.16 79.66
N HIS A 225 10.50 -96.53 78.38
CA HIS A 225 10.22 -97.89 77.95
C HIS A 225 10.87 -98.22 76.60
N ASP A 226 12.20 -98.04 76.52
CA ASP A 226 12.98 -98.58 75.40
C ASP A 226 13.45 -100.00 75.71
N SER A 227 12.74 -100.98 75.15
CA SER A 227 13.30 -102.27 74.72
C SER A 227 12.24 -103.08 73.97
N SER A 228 12.62 -103.58 72.79
CA SER A 228 11.82 -104.44 71.90
C SER A 228 10.69 -103.71 71.15
N TYR A 229 10.73 -103.52 69.82
CA TYR A 229 11.17 -104.48 68.81
C TYR A 229 11.79 -103.81 67.57
N GLN A 230 12.85 -104.42 67.04
CA GLN A 230 13.26 -104.21 65.65
C GLN A 230 12.46 -105.11 64.70
N GLU A 231 12.02 -104.51 63.59
CA GLU A 231 12.10 -105.05 62.22
C GLU A 231 11.25 -106.28 61.80
N ILE A 232 10.62 -106.19 60.61
CA ILE A 232 10.56 -107.19 59.51
C ILE A 232 9.30 -106.99 58.60
N ARG A 233 9.49 -107.20 57.27
CA ARG A 233 8.56 -107.06 56.11
C ARG A 233 8.43 -105.62 55.56
N LYS A 234 8.88 -105.25 54.35
CA LYS A 234 9.07 -105.92 53.03
C LYS A 234 7.81 -106.50 52.36
N GLU A 235 7.45 -105.83 51.25
CA GLU A 235 6.74 -106.32 50.04
C GLU A 235 5.29 -106.87 50.26
N ASP A 236 4.32 -106.71 49.36
CA ASP A 236 4.40 -106.47 47.91
C ASP A 236 3.14 -105.78 47.30
N SER A 237 3.34 -105.17 46.13
CA SER A 237 2.45 -104.81 45.00
C SER A 237 0.91 -104.97 45.06
N SER A 238 0.19 -103.90 44.67
CA SER A 238 -0.77 -103.97 43.54
C SER A 238 -1.15 -102.59 42.97
N SER A 239 -1.23 -102.50 41.64
CA SER A 239 -1.40 -101.27 40.86
C SER A 239 -2.86 -100.98 40.50
N ARG A 240 -3.20 -99.69 40.30
CA ARG A 240 -3.85 -99.24 39.04
C ARG A 240 -3.79 -97.72 38.85
N GLU A 241 -3.30 -97.33 37.67
CA GLU A 241 -3.33 -95.96 37.15
C GLU A 241 -4.77 -95.49 36.90
N ILE A 242 -5.04 -94.19 37.07
CA ILE A 242 -5.58 -93.38 35.96
C ILE A 242 -4.83 -92.05 35.95
N LYS A 243 -4.21 -91.74 34.81
CA LYS A 243 -3.50 -90.48 34.54
C LYS A 243 -4.48 -89.31 34.37
N LYS A 244 -4.09 -88.13 34.84
CA LYS A 244 -4.18 -86.91 34.03
C LYS A 244 -3.19 -85.86 34.52
N GLU A 245 -2.14 -85.71 33.72
CA GLU A 245 -1.20 -84.59 33.80
C GLU A 245 -1.94 -83.28 33.48
N PHE A 246 -1.49 -82.16 34.06
CA PHE A 246 -0.80 -81.13 33.28
C PHE A 246 -0.16 -80.12 34.24
N SER A 247 1.11 -79.78 33.98
CA SER A 247 1.88 -78.73 34.65
C SER A 247 2.43 -77.76 33.59
N PRO A 248 2.89 -76.55 33.99
CA PRO A 248 2.70 -75.38 33.14
C PRO A 248 3.95 -74.90 32.37
N ALA A 249 3.67 -73.88 31.53
CA ALA A 249 4.55 -72.78 31.12
C ALA A 249 5.31 -72.85 29.77
N LEU A 250 5.63 -71.62 29.30
CA LEU A 250 6.55 -71.20 28.23
C LEU A 250 6.02 -71.02 26.80
N LEU A 251 5.90 -69.74 26.42
CA LEU A 251 6.20 -69.18 25.08
C LEU A 251 7.73 -69.28 24.81
N PRO A 252 8.29 -69.08 23.58
CA PRO A 252 7.75 -68.32 22.44
C PRO A 252 8.02 -68.90 21.02
N HIS A 253 7.80 -68.06 19.99
CA HIS A 253 8.22 -68.09 18.57
C HIS A 253 7.21 -68.43 17.44
N ILE A 254 7.07 -67.42 16.56
CA ILE A 254 6.58 -67.35 15.17
C ILE A 254 7.82 -67.62 14.25
N PRO A 255 7.77 -67.95 12.93
CA PRO A 255 6.68 -67.91 11.92
C PRO A 255 6.76 -69.06 10.85
N PRO A 256 6.38 -68.92 9.54
CA PRO A 256 5.32 -68.14 8.85
C PRO A 256 4.35 -69.02 7.99
N GLU A 257 3.55 -68.34 7.15
CA GLU A 257 3.10 -68.77 5.80
C GLU A 257 1.89 -69.72 5.57
N SER A 258 0.77 -69.08 5.20
CA SER A 258 0.20 -69.13 3.84
C SER A 258 -1.20 -69.75 3.60
N LEU A 259 -1.89 -69.12 2.64
CA LEU A 259 -3.06 -69.54 1.84
C LEU A 259 -4.51 -69.37 2.35
N ARG A 260 -5.12 -68.31 1.79
CA ARG A 260 -6.51 -68.20 1.25
C ARG A 260 -7.71 -68.26 2.22
N GLY A 261 -8.67 -67.32 2.14
CA GLY A 261 -8.71 -66.10 1.32
C GLY A 261 -10.10 -65.45 1.26
N GLN A 262 -10.16 -64.23 0.68
CA GLN A 262 -11.34 -63.58 0.05
C GLN A 262 -12.58 -63.35 0.96
N HIS A 263 -13.17 -62.17 1.16
CA HIS A 263 -13.17 -60.87 0.46
C HIS A 263 -13.21 -59.72 1.52
N THR A 264 -13.34 -58.41 1.26
CA THR A 264 -13.61 -57.62 0.03
C THR A 264 -12.97 -56.22 0.11
N SER A 265 -12.92 -55.52 -1.02
CA SER A 265 -12.62 -54.08 -1.21
C SER A 265 -13.64 -53.13 -0.55
N ARG A 266 -13.31 -51.88 -0.16
CA ARG A 266 -12.99 -50.79 -1.11
C ARG A 266 -12.28 -49.61 -0.42
N SER A 267 -11.04 -49.33 -0.86
CA SER A 267 -10.31 -48.08 -0.57
C SER A 267 -10.16 -47.26 -1.86
N VAL A 268 -9.99 -45.94 -1.74
CA VAL A 268 -9.91 -45.01 -2.87
C VAL A 268 -8.56 -44.30 -2.87
N SER A 269 -7.79 -44.43 -3.95
CA SER A 269 -6.68 -43.54 -4.31
C SER A 269 -6.37 -43.69 -5.81
N PRO A 270 -6.20 -42.60 -6.56
CA PRO A 270 -5.88 -42.65 -7.99
C PRO A 270 -4.38 -42.86 -8.25
N VAL A 271 -4.07 -43.35 -9.46
CA VAL A 271 -2.71 -43.64 -9.94
C VAL A 271 -2.06 -42.39 -10.55
N ALA A 272 -0.73 -42.28 -10.40
CA ALA A 272 0.09 -41.19 -10.92
C ALA A 272 0.33 -41.27 -12.44
N THR A 273 0.64 -40.14 -13.06
CA THR A 273 1.18 -40.06 -14.42
C THR A 273 2.36 -39.08 -14.53
N ASN A 274 3.47 -39.62 -15.03
CA ASN A 274 4.55 -38.99 -15.80
C ASN A 274 5.43 -37.90 -15.16
N ALA A 275 6.65 -37.82 -15.68
CA ALA A 275 7.79 -37.15 -15.06
C ALA A 275 8.18 -35.82 -15.72
N VAL A 276 8.77 -34.93 -14.93
CA VAL A 276 9.71 -33.89 -15.37
C VAL A 276 10.84 -33.79 -14.34
N PRO A 277 12.14 -33.87 -14.72
CA PRO A 277 13.24 -33.69 -13.78
C PRO A 277 13.49 -32.20 -13.54
N SER A 278 12.94 -31.64 -12.45
CA SER A 278 13.24 -30.27 -12.02
C SER A 278 14.34 -30.28 -10.97
N ALA A 279 15.48 -29.66 -11.29
CA ALA A 279 16.67 -29.65 -10.45
C ALA A 279 16.58 -28.64 -9.30
N PHE A 280 15.83 -28.99 -8.25
CA PHE A 280 15.90 -28.31 -6.96
C PHE A 280 16.26 -29.31 -5.85
N PRO A 281 17.35 -29.08 -5.09
CA PRO A 281 17.67 -29.91 -3.94
C PRO A 281 16.52 -29.88 -2.93
N VAL A 282 16.03 -31.05 -2.55
CA VAL A 282 14.99 -31.21 -1.53
C VAL A 282 15.59 -30.91 -0.16
N HIS A 283 15.59 -29.62 0.21
CA HIS A 283 15.95 -29.21 1.57
C HIS A 283 14.78 -29.46 2.52
N HIS A 284 15.06 -30.13 3.64
CA HIS A 284 14.05 -30.50 4.62
C HIS A 284 13.46 -29.26 5.31
N PRO A 285 12.13 -29.11 5.42
CA PRO A 285 11.45 -27.91 5.93
C PRO A 285 11.51 -27.78 7.47
N SER A 286 12.63 -28.16 8.09
CA SER A 286 12.75 -28.35 9.55
C SER A 286 14.10 -27.90 10.13
N GLN A 287 15.00 -27.36 9.32
CA GLN A 287 16.30 -26.85 9.77
C GLN A 287 16.28 -25.32 9.92
N ARG A 288 17.02 -24.82 10.91
CA ARG A 288 17.40 -23.40 11.01
C ARG A 288 18.24 -23.05 9.75
N PRO A 289 18.04 -21.90 9.11
CA PRO A 289 18.79 -21.53 7.91
C PRO A 289 20.28 -21.40 8.26
N SER A 290 21.15 -21.93 7.40
CA SER A 290 22.59 -21.68 7.49
C SER A 290 22.93 -20.27 6.98
N ASP A 291 24.06 -19.70 7.38
CA ASP A 291 24.57 -18.43 6.83
C ASP A 291 24.65 -18.47 5.29
N LYS A 292 24.91 -19.65 4.70
CA LYS A 292 24.88 -19.86 3.24
C LYS A 292 23.47 -19.71 2.66
N ASP A 293 22.45 -20.16 3.38
CA ASP A 293 21.05 -20.02 2.97
C ASP A 293 20.57 -18.58 3.14
N LEU A 294 20.94 -17.91 4.23
CA LEU A 294 20.67 -16.49 4.46
C LEU A 294 21.31 -15.62 3.36
N ASN A 295 22.57 -15.88 3.02
CA ASN A 295 23.25 -15.20 1.92
C ASN A 295 22.61 -15.51 0.56
N ARG A 296 22.14 -16.75 0.33
CA ARG A 296 21.41 -17.11 -0.89
C ARG A 296 20.06 -16.40 -0.98
N ILE A 297 19.32 -16.28 0.13
CA ILE A 297 18.09 -15.48 0.21
C ILE A 297 18.39 -14.02 -0.13
N ALA A 298 19.44 -13.44 0.47
CA ALA A 298 19.81 -12.04 0.25
C ALA A 298 20.14 -11.68 -1.21
N HIS A 299 20.62 -12.62 -2.01
CA HIS A 299 20.82 -12.41 -3.46
C HIS A 299 19.50 -12.37 -4.27
N ASN A 300 18.39 -12.83 -3.70
CA ASN A 300 17.06 -12.82 -4.32
C ASN A 300 16.14 -11.72 -3.77
N ILE A 301 16.67 -10.83 -2.92
CA ILE A 301 15.97 -9.67 -2.36
C ILE A 301 16.61 -8.42 -2.93
N GLU A 302 15.82 -7.50 -3.48
CA GLU A 302 16.34 -6.22 -3.98
C GLU A 302 16.92 -5.37 -2.84
N ARG A 303 18.01 -4.66 -3.12
CA ARG A 303 18.76 -3.96 -2.07
C ARG A 303 18.02 -2.70 -1.60
N PHE A 304 17.42 -2.77 -0.42
CA PHE A 304 16.64 -1.70 0.20
C PHE A 304 17.50 -0.48 0.53
N GLN A 305 17.25 0.63 -0.19
CA GLN A 305 17.99 1.89 -0.05
C GLN A 305 17.00 3.06 0.08
N PRO A 306 16.36 3.24 1.25
CA PRO A 306 15.42 4.32 1.46
C PRO A 306 16.15 5.67 1.46
N SER A 307 15.92 6.48 0.44
CA SER A 307 16.39 7.86 0.39
C SER A 307 15.39 8.81 1.06
N PRO A 308 15.83 9.86 1.78
CA PRO A 308 14.92 10.86 2.36
C PRO A 308 13.98 11.47 1.31
N GLY A 309 12.67 11.19 1.42
CA GLY A 309 11.64 11.65 0.48
C GLY A 309 11.50 10.83 -0.81
N GLY A 310 12.06 9.62 -0.88
CA GLY A 310 11.80 8.66 -1.96
C GLY A 310 10.66 7.70 -1.60
N SER A 311 9.81 7.35 -2.57
CA SER A 311 8.71 6.39 -2.37
C SER A 311 9.21 4.94 -2.44
N TYR A 312 9.95 4.50 -1.43
CA TYR A 312 10.33 3.09 -1.27
C TYR A 312 9.28 2.34 -0.46
N ASP A 313 8.79 1.21 -0.98
CA ASP A 313 7.85 0.35 -0.26
C ASP A 313 8.57 -0.48 0.81
N THR A 314 8.81 0.17 1.95
CA THR A 314 9.34 -0.46 3.17
C THR A 314 8.50 -1.67 3.59
N THR A 315 7.18 -1.65 3.38
CA THR A 315 6.29 -2.77 3.74
C THR A 315 6.46 -3.95 2.79
N GLY A 316 6.68 -3.70 1.50
CA GLY A 316 6.96 -4.71 0.47
C GLY A 316 8.29 -5.42 0.75
N TYR A 317 9.35 -4.66 1.00
CA TYR A 317 10.66 -5.20 1.37
C TYR A 317 10.62 -6.11 2.61
N LEU A 318 9.92 -5.69 3.67
CA LEU A 318 9.75 -6.52 4.89
C LEU A 318 8.89 -7.77 4.63
N LYS A 319 7.89 -7.69 3.75
CA LYS A 319 7.11 -8.86 3.30
C LYS A 319 7.97 -9.84 2.52
N ASP A 320 8.85 -9.38 1.62
CA ASP A 320 9.74 -10.26 0.86
C ASP A 320 10.69 -11.04 1.77
N ILE A 321 11.27 -10.39 2.78
CA ILE A 321 12.06 -11.06 3.83
C ILE A 321 11.21 -12.13 4.54
N SER A 322 9.97 -11.81 4.91
CA SER A 322 9.07 -12.77 5.56
C SER A 322 8.71 -13.96 4.66
N PHE A 323 8.55 -13.73 3.35
CA PHE A 323 8.22 -14.74 2.35
C PHE A 323 9.37 -15.74 2.13
N TYR A 324 10.60 -15.26 1.98
CA TYR A 324 11.75 -16.15 1.86
C TYR A 324 12.02 -16.94 3.15
N LEU A 325 11.75 -16.35 4.31
CA LEU A 325 11.89 -17.01 5.62
C LEU A 325 10.71 -17.92 5.99
N GLN A 326 9.57 -17.87 5.30
CA GLN A 326 8.47 -18.82 5.47
C GLN A 326 8.92 -20.28 5.26
N ARG A 327 9.96 -20.50 4.45
CA ARG A 327 10.59 -21.81 4.21
C ARG A 327 11.42 -22.33 5.40
N TYR A 328 11.67 -21.48 6.40
CA TYR A 328 12.54 -21.71 7.54
C TYR A 328 11.82 -21.39 8.85
N PRO A 329 10.88 -22.25 9.31
CA PRO A 329 10.08 -22.00 10.51
C PRO A 329 10.88 -21.89 11.82
N GLN A 330 12.18 -22.24 11.81
CA GLN A 330 13.10 -22.07 12.94
C GLN A 330 14.08 -20.89 12.77
N ALA A 331 13.83 -19.95 11.86
CA ALA A 331 14.63 -18.73 11.73
C ALA A 331 14.49 -17.86 12.99
N THR A 332 15.61 -17.60 13.67
CA THR A 332 15.66 -16.79 14.89
C THR A 332 15.54 -15.30 14.57
N THR A 333 15.19 -14.49 15.58
CA THR A 333 15.21 -13.01 15.46
C THR A 333 16.55 -12.49 14.94
N THR A 334 17.67 -13.08 15.37
CA THR A 334 19.01 -12.73 14.88
C THR A 334 19.19 -13.01 13.39
N ASP A 335 18.70 -14.16 12.90
CA ASP A 335 18.79 -14.54 11.49
C ASP A 335 17.97 -13.57 10.60
N LYS A 336 16.78 -13.17 11.09
CA LYS A 336 15.91 -12.16 10.46
C LYS A 336 16.58 -10.78 10.37
N ILE A 337 17.18 -10.32 11.47
CA ILE A 337 17.87 -9.01 11.54
C ILE A 337 19.14 -9.01 10.69
N TYR A 338 19.88 -10.12 10.67
CA TYR A 338 21.04 -10.29 9.81
C TYR A 338 20.64 -10.13 8.33
N LEU A 339 19.53 -10.76 7.91
CA LEU A 339 18.97 -10.59 6.57
C LEU A 339 18.65 -9.14 6.23
N ILE A 340 18.01 -8.39 7.15
CA ILE A 340 17.77 -6.95 6.95
C ILE A 340 19.10 -6.21 6.76
N LYS A 341 20.09 -6.43 7.63
CA LYS A 341 21.38 -5.73 7.55
C LYS A 341 22.12 -5.97 6.23
N ILE A 342 22.13 -7.20 5.70
CA ILE A 342 22.85 -7.52 4.44
C ILE A 342 22.08 -7.11 3.18
N THR A 343 20.74 -7.01 3.25
CA THR A 343 19.90 -6.60 2.11
C THR A 343 19.56 -5.10 2.08
N SER A 344 20.05 -4.30 3.04
CA SER A 344 19.71 -2.87 3.14
C SER A 344 20.92 -1.93 3.00
N SER A 345 20.67 -0.63 3.13
CA SER A 345 21.69 0.42 3.16
C SER A 345 22.44 0.44 4.51
N ARG A 346 23.60 1.11 4.52
CA ARG A 346 24.35 1.34 5.76
C ARG A 346 23.57 2.21 6.76
N GLU A 347 22.69 3.07 6.27
CA GLU A 347 21.87 3.96 7.11
C GLU A 347 20.81 3.16 7.87
N VAL A 348 20.15 2.21 7.20
CA VAL A 348 19.22 1.25 7.83
C VAL A 348 19.95 0.39 8.87
N SER A 349 21.16 -0.09 8.56
CA SER A 349 21.99 -0.82 9.53
C SER A 349 22.36 0.04 10.75
N ASN A 350 22.73 1.31 10.55
CA ASN A 350 23.02 2.26 11.64
C ASN A 350 21.77 2.57 12.48
N PHE A 351 20.59 2.66 11.86
CA PHE A 351 19.31 2.86 12.54
C PHE A 351 18.99 1.68 13.48
N ILE A 352 19.09 0.45 12.99
CA ILE A 352 18.89 -0.78 13.79
C ILE A 352 19.84 -0.83 15.00
N GLU A 353 21.08 -0.35 14.86
CA GLU A 353 22.06 -0.33 15.95
C GLU A 353 21.81 0.76 17.00
N ARG A 354 21.05 1.81 16.64
CA ARG A 354 20.60 2.87 17.56
C ARG A 354 19.32 2.53 18.32
N GLN A 355 18.56 1.53 17.87
CA GLN A 355 17.32 1.15 18.54
C GLN A 355 17.55 0.61 19.97
N PRO A 356 16.63 0.87 20.92
CA PRO A 356 16.68 0.26 22.25
C PRO A 356 16.76 -1.26 22.16
N ARG A 357 17.44 -1.92 23.11
CA ARG A 357 17.59 -3.40 23.10
C ARG A 357 16.25 -4.13 22.98
N ALA A 358 15.21 -3.67 23.67
CA ALA A 358 13.86 -4.24 23.58
C ALA A 358 13.24 -4.17 22.17
N VAL A 359 13.58 -3.16 21.37
CA VAL A 359 13.11 -3.01 19.97
C VAL A 359 14.02 -3.78 19.01
N ARG A 360 15.32 -3.85 19.29
CA ARG A 360 16.29 -4.54 18.44
C ARG A 360 16.26 -6.06 18.60
N ASP A 361 15.91 -6.56 19.79
CA ASP A 361 15.90 -7.98 20.10
C ASP A 361 14.51 -8.62 19.81
N ASP A 362 13.51 -7.81 19.41
CA ASP A 362 12.17 -8.21 18.92
C ASP A 362 12.02 -7.82 17.43
N TYR A 363 11.74 -8.80 16.57
CA TYR A 363 11.63 -8.57 15.13
C TYR A 363 10.40 -7.73 14.74
N GLU A 364 9.26 -7.92 15.41
CA GLU A 364 8.01 -7.25 15.02
C GLU A 364 8.05 -5.77 15.41
N LEU A 365 8.64 -5.46 16.57
CA LEU A 365 8.88 -4.07 16.99
C LEU A 365 9.91 -3.38 16.08
N LEU A 366 10.94 -4.11 15.62
CA LEU A 366 11.91 -3.56 14.68
C LEU A 366 11.29 -3.26 13.30
N CYS A 367 10.43 -4.14 12.79
CA CYS A 367 9.66 -3.89 11.57
C CYS A 367 8.81 -2.61 11.69
N GLN A 368 8.06 -2.45 12.79
CA GLN A 368 7.27 -1.25 13.03
C GLN A 368 8.12 0.02 13.10
N ALA A 369 9.31 -0.04 13.72
CA ALA A 369 10.24 1.09 13.77
C ALA A 369 10.80 1.46 12.38
N LEU A 370 11.12 0.45 11.56
CA LEU A 370 11.55 0.66 10.17
C LEU A 370 10.43 1.24 9.30
N GLU A 371 9.19 0.73 9.46
CA GLU A 371 8.02 1.27 8.76
C GLU A 371 7.73 2.72 9.17
N GLN A 372 7.90 3.10 10.44
CA GLN A 372 7.69 4.49 10.89
C GLN A 372 8.76 5.47 10.38
N GLU A 373 10.03 5.06 10.32
CA GLU A 373 11.14 5.91 9.88
C GLU A 373 11.20 6.05 8.34
N TYR A 374 10.95 4.95 7.61
CA TYR A 374 11.21 4.84 6.16
C TYR A 374 9.98 4.69 5.27
N SER A 375 8.78 4.50 5.81
CA SER A 375 7.57 4.84 5.04
C SER A 375 7.41 6.37 5.00
N ASP A 376 6.60 6.90 4.09
CA ASP A 376 6.37 8.34 3.97
C ASP A 376 4.96 8.79 4.43
N PRO A 377 4.59 8.62 5.72
CA PRO A 377 3.34 9.17 6.23
C PRO A 377 3.41 10.71 6.32
N VAL A 378 4.62 11.29 6.39
CA VAL A 378 4.84 12.71 6.68
C VAL A 378 4.62 13.58 5.44
N SER A 379 5.12 13.18 4.26
CA SER A 379 4.90 13.91 3.01
C SER A 379 3.47 13.69 2.50
N GLN A 380 2.87 12.50 2.71
CA GLN A 380 1.44 12.27 2.44
C GLN A 380 0.56 13.16 3.33
N THR A 381 0.78 13.17 4.65
CA THR A 381 0.01 14.04 5.58
C THR A 381 0.20 15.53 5.26
N GLY A 382 1.41 15.96 4.87
CA GLY A 382 1.69 17.34 4.47
C GLY A 382 1.02 17.72 3.14
N LEU A 383 1.00 16.80 2.17
CA LEU A 383 0.29 16.98 0.90
C LEU A 383 -1.22 17.06 1.12
N ASP A 384 -1.80 16.14 1.90
CA ASP A 384 -3.23 16.13 2.23
C ASP A 384 -3.63 17.40 2.99
N ALA A 385 -2.80 17.86 3.93
CA ALA A 385 -3.02 19.14 4.61
C ALA A 385 -2.97 20.32 3.63
N ALA A 386 -2.02 20.34 2.69
CA ALA A 386 -1.87 21.39 1.68
C ALA A 386 -3.03 21.42 0.67
N MET A 387 -3.51 20.26 0.20
CA MET A 387 -4.63 20.14 -0.74
C MET A 387 -5.95 20.66 -0.15
N ASN A 388 -6.08 20.68 1.18
CA ASN A 388 -7.21 21.28 1.88
C ASN A 388 -7.11 22.82 2.05
N VAL A 389 -5.96 23.44 1.73
CA VAL A 389 -5.80 24.90 1.80
C VAL A 389 -6.37 25.56 0.54
N LYS A 390 -7.59 26.08 0.66
CA LYS A 390 -8.22 26.93 -0.36
C LYS A 390 -7.88 28.41 -0.15
N GLN A 391 -7.66 29.14 -1.24
CA GLN A 391 -7.52 30.61 -1.22
C GLN A 391 -8.91 31.25 -1.04
N GLY A 392 -9.03 32.19 -0.11
CA GLY A 392 -10.26 32.96 0.06
C GLY A 392 -10.47 34.02 -1.03
N CYS A 393 -11.72 34.35 -1.35
CA CYS A 393 -12.09 35.31 -2.41
C CYS A 393 -11.49 36.72 -2.24
N HIS A 394 -11.08 37.07 -1.01
CA HIS A 394 -10.45 38.35 -0.66
C HIS A 394 -9.09 38.14 0.04
N GLU A 395 -8.50 36.95 -0.10
CA GLU A 395 -7.20 36.63 0.49
C GLU A 395 -6.06 37.06 -0.43
N CYS A 396 -5.17 37.91 0.09
CA CYS A 396 -3.94 38.29 -0.59
C CYS A 396 -3.09 37.04 -0.91
N PRO A 397 -2.59 36.85 -2.16
CA PRO A 397 -1.85 35.67 -2.56
C PRO A 397 -0.66 35.32 -1.64
N GLN A 398 0.03 36.33 -1.11
CA GLN A 398 1.18 36.15 -0.20
C GLN A 398 0.82 35.56 1.17
N VAL A 399 -0.44 35.71 1.61
CA VAL A 399 -0.97 35.10 2.83
C VAL A 399 -1.39 33.66 2.56
N TYR A 400 -2.07 33.44 1.43
CA TYR A 400 -2.42 32.11 0.93
C TYR A 400 -1.18 31.22 0.76
N TYR A 401 -0.15 31.69 0.04
CA TYR A 401 1.09 30.93 -0.15
C TYR A 401 1.79 30.61 1.18
N ARG A 402 1.79 31.53 2.16
CA ARG A 402 2.36 31.25 3.49
C ARG A 402 1.58 30.16 4.24
N ARG A 403 0.24 30.15 4.14
CA ARG A 403 -0.60 29.08 4.70
C ARG A 403 -0.36 27.74 4.00
N LEU A 404 -0.33 27.72 2.67
CA LEU A 404 -0.09 26.54 1.86
C LEU A 404 1.28 25.91 2.16
N LEU A 405 2.35 26.73 2.16
CA LEU A 405 3.70 26.30 2.47
C LEU A 405 3.80 25.76 3.91
N ARG A 406 3.11 26.39 4.87
CA ARG A 406 3.08 25.93 6.26
C ARG A 406 2.31 24.61 6.41
N ALA A 407 1.21 24.41 5.70
CA ALA A 407 0.48 23.13 5.71
C ALA A 407 1.32 21.99 5.13
N TYR A 408 2.01 22.24 4.01
CA TYR A 408 2.89 21.26 3.37
C TYR A 408 4.14 20.90 4.21
N LEU A 409 4.74 21.88 4.89
CA LEU A 409 6.01 21.71 5.60
C LEU A 409 5.86 21.43 7.11
N ALA A 410 4.71 21.70 7.74
CA ALA A 410 4.55 21.51 9.19
C ALA A 410 4.81 20.06 9.65
N PRO A 411 4.33 19.00 8.95
CA PRO A 411 4.68 17.64 9.31
C PRO A 411 6.19 17.37 9.20
N LYS A 412 6.85 17.88 8.14
CA LYS A 412 8.30 17.73 7.92
C LYS A 412 9.13 18.44 9.00
N MET A 413 8.68 19.59 9.50
CA MET A 413 9.34 20.33 10.58
C MET A 413 9.21 19.64 11.95
N ASN A 414 8.09 18.95 12.21
CA ASN A 414 7.83 18.30 13.50
C ASN A 414 8.65 17.02 13.73
N HIS A 415 9.19 16.40 12.67
CA HIS A 415 9.91 15.12 12.73
C HIS A 415 11.41 15.21 12.39
N GLY A 416 11.91 16.32 11.83
CA GLY A 416 13.28 16.39 11.30
C GLY A 416 14.33 17.19 12.12
N TRP A 417 13.93 18.09 13.03
CA TRP A 417 14.88 19.06 13.63
C TRP A 417 14.66 19.34 15.12
N ARG A 418 14.75 18.31 15.97
CA ARG A 418 15.20 18.53 17.36
C ARG A 418 16.73 18.53 17.38
N LYS A 419 17.32 19.72 17.32
CA LYS A 419 18.72 19.94 17.71
C LYS A 419 18.85 19.74 19.23
N THR A 420 19.51 18.66 19.63
CA THR A 420 20.36 18.55 20.84
C THR A 420 21.35 17.43 20.59
#